data_AF-A0AAX6SKC3-F1
#
_entry.id   AF-A0AAX6SKC3-F1
#
_cell.length_a   1.000
_cell.length_b   1.000
_cell.length_c   1.000
_cell.angle_alpha   90.00
_cell.angle_beta   90.00
_cell.angle_gamma   90.00
#
_symmetry.space_group_name_H-M   'P 1'
#
loop_
_entity.id
_entity.type
_entity.pdbx_description
1 polymer ?
#
loop_
_entity_poly.entity_id
_entity_poly.type
_entity_poly.pdbx_seq_one_letter_code
_entity_poly.pdbx_strand_id
1 'polypeptide(L)'
;MSLMRDVNMAKSEYTVSEKVISKIQNFQEDEELFRYCTLPQILKYVECFTGPNIMAIHTMLINKPPDTGKKTSRHPLHQDLHYFPIRPSNCIVAAWTAMEHIDRNNGGLVVLPGTHKSSLKPHDYPQWEVDLPGHCILIRICHCLIRKEMTCFLS
;
A
#
# COMPACT_ATOMS: atom_id res chain seq x y z
N MET A 1 10.77 -5.42 11.23
CA MET A 1 9.35 -5.65 10.90
C MET A 1 8.44 -4.97 11.92
N SER A 2 7.35 -4.35 11.45
CA SER A 2 6.27 -3.77 12.26
C SER A 2 4.94 -4.43 11.85
N LEU A 3 4.08 -4.73 12.84
CA LEU A 3 2.79 -5.38 12.65
C LEU A 3 1.65 -4.46 13.11
N MET A 4 0.79 -4.08 12.17
CA MET A 4 -0.45 -3.35 12.41
C MET A 4 -1.62 -4.35 12.46
N ARG A 5 -2.47 -4.23 13.48
CA ARG A 5 -3.67 -5.05 13.68
C ARG A 5 -4.91 -4.20 13.50
N ASP A 6 -6.00 -4.80 13.01
CA ASP A 6 -7.29 -4.11 12.98
C ASP A 6 -7.87 -3.95 14.40
N VAL A 7 -8.13 -2.69 14.79
CA VAL A 7 -8.59 -2.31 16.14
C VAL A 7 -10.05 -2.67 16.44
N ASN A 8 -10.85 -3.01 15.43
CA ASN A 8 -12.21 -3.52 15.62
C ASN A 8 -12.21 -5.04 15.81
N MET A 9 -11.37 -5.76 15.04
CA MET A 9 -11.22 -7.21 15.17
C MET A 9 -10.44 -7.63 16.43
N ALA A 10 -9.52 -6.79 16.91
CA ALA A 10 -8.75 -7.05 18.13
C ALA A 10 -9.58 -7.08 19.44
N LYS A 11 -10.90 -6.78 19.38
CA LYS A 11 -11.79 -6.71 20.56
C LYS A 11 -12.63 -7.98 20.80
N SER A 12 -12.63 -8.95 19.88
CA SER A 12 -13.27 -10.25 20.12
C SER A 12 -12.25 -11.27 20.63
N GLU A 13 -12.52 -11.91 21.77
CA GLU A 13 -11.60 -12.83 22.47
C GLU A 13 -11.36 -14.18 21.77
N TYR A 14 -11.49 -14.27 20.44
CA TYR A 14 -11.37 -15.53 19.70
C TYR A 14 -10.26 -15.50 18.64
N THR A 15 -9.23 -16.33 18.91
CA THR A 15 -8.11 -16.73 18.03
C THR A 15 -7.13 -15.64 17.56
N VAL A 16 -5.84 -15.90 17.83
CA VAL A 16 -4.70 -15.24 17.18
C VAL A 16 -4.61 -15.76 15.73
N SER A 17 -5.52 -15.29 14.88
CA SER A 17 -5.53 -15.59 13.45
C SER A 17 -4.79 -14.51 12.66
N GLU A 18 -4.04 -14.91 11.64
CA GLU A 18 -3.36 -14.02 10.68
C GLU A 18 -4.31 -12.97 10.08
N LYS A 19 -5.61 -13.31 9.99
CA LYS A 19 -6.72 -12.44 9.55
C LYS A 19 -6.87 -11.13 10.35
N VAL A 20 -6.27 -11.02 11.54
CA VAL A 20 -6.31 -9.80 12.38
C VAL A 20 -5.16 -8.83 12.06
N ILE A 21 -4.08 -9.31 11.44
CA ILE A 21 -2.96 -8.47 10.98
C ILE A 21 -3.42 -7.75 9.71
N SER A 22 -3.54 -6.42 9.75
CA SER A 22 -4.05 -5.61 8.63
C SER A 22 -2.93 -4.99 7.79
N LYS A 23 -1.72 -4.87 8.34
CA LYS A 23 -0.53 -4.40 7.62
C LYS A 23 0.75 -4.91 8.28
N ILE A 24 1.72 -5.30 7.47
CA ILE A 24 3.11 -5.52 7.85
C ILE A 24 3.94 -4.44 7.16
N GLN A 25 4.94 -3.88 7.85
CA GLN A 25 5.90 -2.94 7.26
C GLN A 25 7.33 -3.26 7.70
N ASN A 26 8.32 -2.74 6.96
CA ASN A 26 9.74 -2.86 7.31
C ASN A 26 10.19 -4.32 7.49
N PHE A 27 9.83 -5.17 6.51
CA PHE A 27 10.15 -6.60 6.47
C PHE A 27 11.45 -6.90 5.69
N GLN A 28 12.34 -5.93 5.49
CA GLN A 28 13.55 -6.15 4.70
C GLN A 28 14.53 -7.20 5.29
N GLU A 29 14.36 -7.55 6.57
CA GLU A 29 15.09 -8.64 7.25
C GLU A 29 14.37 -10.01 7.15
N ASP A 30 13.19 -10.08 6.54
CA ASP A 30 12.44 -11.32 6.31
C ASP A 30 12.80 -11.85 4.91
N GLU A 31 13.50 -12.99 4.86
CA GLU A 31 14.07 -13.52 3.60
C GLU A 31 13.00 -13.76 2.52
N GLU A 32 11.85 -14.34 2.89
CA GLU A 32 10.80 -14.70 1.93
C GLU A 32 10.00 -13.49 1.46
N LEU A 33 9.69 -12.54 2.34
CA LEU A 33 9.04 -11.29 1.93
C LEU A 33 9.98 -10.38 1.14
N PHE A 34 11.27 -10.33 1.51
CA PHE A 34 12.27 -9.52 0.82
C PHE A 34 12.70 -10.10 -0.53
N ARG A 35 12.51 -11.41 -0.79
CA ARG A 35 12.67 -12.00 -2.14
C ARG A 35 11.83 -11.32 -3.22
N TYR A 36 10.74 -10.62 -2.86
CA TYR A 36 10.03 -9.76 -3.81
C TYR A 36 10.87 -8.55 -4.27
N CYS A 37 11.63 -7.92 -3.37
CA CYS A 37 12.50 -6.79 -3.71
C CYS A 37 13.61 -7.18 -4.67
N THR A 38 14.09 -8.43 -4.61
CA THR A 38 15.18 -8.95 -5.45
C THR A 38 14.69 -9.71 -6.68
N LEU A 39 13.37 -9.79 -6.91
CA LEU A 39 12.77 -10.56 -7.99
C LEU A 39 13.12 -9.95 -9.37
N PRO A 40 13.85 -10.65 -10.27
CA PRO A 40 14.33 -10.07 -11.53
C PRO A 40 13.21 -9.53 -12.44
N GLN A 41 12.02 -10.14 -12.37
CA GLN A 41 10.82 -9.71 -13.09
C GLN A 41 10.34 -8.32 -12.65
N ILE A 42 10.51 -7.97 -11.38
CA ILE A 42 10.19 -6.64 -10.82
C ILE A 42 11.33 -5.67 -11.13
N LEU A 43 12.58 -6.08 -10.83
CA LEU A 43 13.78 -5.26 -11.03
C LEU A 43 13.91 -4.75 -12.47
N LYS A 44 13.59 -5.58 -13.48
CA LYS A 44 13.59 -5.19 -14.90
C LYS A 44 12.74 -3.95 -15.21
N TYR A 45 11.56 -3.83 -14.60
CA TYR A 45 10.68 -2.68 -14.82
C TYR A 45 11.02 -1.50 -13.91
N VAL A 46 11.46 -1.80 -12.69
CA VAL A 46 12.00 -0.82 -11.74
C VAL A 46 13.16 -0.05 -12.38
N GLU A 47 14.15 -0.74 -12.95
CA GLU A 47 15.35 -0.12 -13.56
C GLU A 47 15.04 0.99 -14.59
N CYS A 48 13.97 0.83 -15.37
CA CYS A 48 13.49 1.82 -16.35
C CYS A 48 13.11 3.19 -15.74
N PHE A 49 12.91 3.22 -14.42
CA PHE A 49 12.54 4.40 -13.64
C PHE A 49 13.69 4.88 -12.74
N THR A 50 14.47 3.93 -12.21
CA THR A 50 15.51 4.18 -11.20
C THR A 50 16.89 4.43 -11.77
N GLY A 51 17.19 3.88 -12.95
CA GLY A 51 18.55 3.55 -13.36
C GLY A 51 19.10 2.31 -12.62
N PRO A 52 20.32 1.86 -12.94
CA PRO A 52 20.84 0.56 -12.48
C PRO A 52 21.09 0.45 -10.96
N ASN A 53 21.18 1.58 -10.25
CA ASN A 53 21.44 1.62 -8.82
C ASN A 53 20.12 1.59 -8.01
N ILE A 54 19.58 0.39 -7.80
CA ILE A 54 18.26 0.18 -7.18
C ILE A 54 18.39 0.05 -5.64
N MET A 55 17.52 0.72 -4.89
CA MET A 55 17.42 0.62 -3.43
C MET A 55 15.97 0.39 -2.99
N ALA A 56 15.74 -0.63 -2.16
CA ALA A 56 14.45 -0.83 -1.48
C ALA A 56 14.32 0.15 -0.31
N ILE A 57 13.46 1.16 -0.45
CA ILE A 57 13.30 2.23 0.54
C ILE A 57 12.14 2.02 1.52
N HIS A 58 11.11 1.25 1.12
CA HIS A 58 9.96 0.94 1.98
C HIS A 58 9.28 -0.36 1.55
N THR A 59 8.99 -1.21 2.53
CA THR A 59 8.37 -2.54 2.35
C THR A 59 7.04 -2.59 3.08
N MET A 60 5.96 -3.01 2.40
CA MET A 60 4.64 -3.17 3.00
C MET A 60 3.90 -4.40 2.45
N LEU A 61 3.20 -5.10 3.35
CA LEU A 61 2.20 -6.10 3.02
C LEU A 61 0.91 -5.60 3.65
N ILE A 62 -0.14 -5.44 2.87
CA ILE A 62 -1.41 -4.84 3.29
C ILE A 62 -2.47 -5.93 3.19
N ASN A 63 -3.00 -6.35 4.33
CA ASN A 63 -4.09 -7.32 4.42
C ASN A 63 -5.37 -6.56 4.80
N LYS A 64 -6.07 -5.99 3.82
CA LYS A 64 -7.28 -5.20 4.09
C LYS A 64 -8.34 -6.12 4.72
N PRO A 65 -8.90 -5.78 5.90
CA PRO A 65 -10.02 -6.54 6.46
C PRO A 65 -11.33 -6.19 5.73
N PRO A 66 -12.32 -7.11 5.73
CA PRO A 66 -13.61 -6.87 5.13
C PRO A 66 -14.29 -5.68 5.78
N ASP A 67 -14.58 -4.66 4.96
CA ASP A 67 -15.40 -3.53 5.37
C ASP A 67 -16.78 -4.05 5.80
N THR A 68 -17.05 -3.97 7.10
CA THR A 68 -18.29 -4.41 7.75
C THR A 68 -19.41 -3.36 7.63
N GLY A 69 -19.37 -2.57 6.56
CA GLY A 69 -20.23 -1.40 6.33
C GLY A 69 -19.84 -0.15 7.12
N LYS A 70 -18.84 -0.24 8.02
CA LYS A 70 -18.38 0.87 8.87
C LYS A 70 -17.28 1.73 8.23
N LYS A 71 -16.69 1.31 7.11
CA LYS A 71 -15.74 2.05 6.26
C LYS A 71 -14.45 2.53 6.90
N THR A 72 -14.15 2.08 8.12
CA THR A 72 -12.91 2.37 8.84
C THR A 72 -11.65 1.82 8.15
N SER A 73 -11.81 1.01 7.10
CA SER A 73 -10.72 0.40 6.32
C SER A 73 -10.40 1.11 4.99
N ARG A 74 -11.10 2.21 4.64
CA ARG A 74 -10.76 3.04 3.47
C ARG A 74 -9.47 3.81 3.74
N HIS A 75 -8.47 3.70 2.86
CA HIS A 75 -7.32 4.61 2.93
C HIS A 75 -7.62 5.91 2.18
N PRO A 76 -7.46 7.08 2.82
CA PRO A 76 -7.63 8.36 2.16
C PRO A 76 -6.71 8.55 0.96
N LEU A 77 -7.11 9.51 0.11
CA LEU A 77 -6.29 10.00 -0.98
C LEU A 77 -4.97 10.59 -0.47
N HIS A 78 -3.86 10.13 -1.02
CA HIS A 78 -2.54 10.66 -0.70
C HIS A 78 -1.56 10.58 -1.88
N GLN A 79 -0.43 11.27 -1.73
CA GLN A 79 0.79 11.09 -2.49
C GLN A 79 1.81 10.41 -1.58
N ASP A 80 2.34 9.25 -1.98
CA ASP A 80 3.37 8.50 -1.22
C ASP A 80 4.55 9.39 -0.80
N LEU A 81 4.96 10.34 -1.68
CA LEU A 81 6.06 11.28 -1.44
C LEU A 81 5.87 12.17 -0.20
N HIS A 82 4.65 12.32 0.32
CA HIS A 82 4.40 13.02 1.58
C HIS A 82 5.14 12.36 2.76
N TYR A 83 5.21 11.03 2.77
CA TYR A 83 5.82 10.25 3.85
C TYR A 83 7.33 10.02 3.67
N PHE A 84 7.88 10.29 2.48
CA PHE A 84 9.28 10.02 2.17
C PHE A 84 10.09 11.32 2.02
N PRO A 85 11.07 11.61 2.91
CA PRO A 85 11.96 12.77 2.79
C PRO A 85 13.09 12.56 1.75
N ILE A 86 12.85 11.73 0.73
CA ILE A 86 13.82 11.33 -0.30
C ILE A 86 13.52 12.12 -1.59
N ARG A 87 14.56 12.65 -2.24
CA ARG A 87 14.46 13.42 -3.49
C ARG A 87 15.64 13.05 -4.40
N PRO A 88 15.52 13.20 -5.73
CA PRO A 88 14.38 13.76 -6.46
C PRO A 88 13.27 12.72 -6.73
N SER A 89 12.00 13.17 -6.78
CA SER A 89 10.83 12.27 -6.89
C SER A 89 10.64 11.65 -8.28
N ASN A 90 11.36 12.14 -9.29
CA ASN A 90 11.47 11.46 -10.58
C ASN A 90 12.25 10.14 -10.50
N CYS A 91 12.69 9.73 -9.30
CA CYS A 91 13.21 8.41 -8.98
C CYS A 91 12.46 7.78 -7.75
N ILE A 92 11.12 7.79 -7.64
CA ILE A 92 10.30 7.18 -6.52
C ILE A 92 8.95 6.50 -6.99
N VAL A 93 8.78 5.15 -7.10
CA VAL A 93 7.56 4.35 -7.57
C VAL A 93 7.11 3.38 -6.50
N ALA A 94 5.82 3.04 -6.50
CA ALA A 94 5.33 1.82 -5.87
C ALA A 94 5.30 0.63 -6.86
N ALA A 95 6.16 -0.38 -6.65
CA ALA A 95 6.01 -1.71 -7.25
C ALA A 95 4.97 -2.49 -6.44
N TRP A 96 3.69 -2.32 -6.77
CA TRP A 96 2.56 -2.97 -6.12
C TRP A 96 2.11 -4.22 -6.89
N THR A 97 1.90 -5.33 -6.18
CA THR A 97 1.42 -6.61 -6.75
C THR A 97 0.24 -7.15 -5.94
N ALA A 98 -0.79 -7.56 -6.68
CA ALA A 98 -1.93 -8.31 -6.17
C ALA A 98 -1.49 -9.75 -5.82
N MET A 99 -1.74 -10.22 -4.59
CA MET A 99 -1.51 -11.62 -4.21
C MET A 99 -2.73 -12.52 -4.46
N GLU A 100 -3.89 -11.89 -4.69
CA GLU A 100 -5.15 -12.55 -5.05
C GLU A 100 -5.86 -11.76 -6.16
N HIS A 101 -6.97 -12.27 -6.67
CA HIS A 101 -7.76 -11.57 -7.69
C HIS A 101 -8.28 -10.23 -7.14
N ILE A 102 -8.18 -9.15 -7.91
CA ILE A 102 -8.62 -7.81 -7.48
C ILE A 102 -9.58 -7.17 -8.49
N ASP A 103 -10.70 -6.69 -7.98
CA ASP A 103 -11.76 -6.01 -8.73
C ASP A 103 -12.21 -4.71 -8.02
N ARG A 104 -13.35 -4.15 -8.45
CA ARG A 104 -13.93 -2.92 -7.86
C ARG A 104 -14.62 -3.16 -6.52
N ASN A 105 -15.07 -4.38 -6.27
CA ASN A 105 -15.76 -4.75 -5.04
C ASN A 105 -14.75 -4.94 -3.92
N ASN A 106 -13.60 -5.57 -4.25
CA ASN A 106 -12.65 -6.04 -3.25
C ASN A 106 -11.54 -5.06 -2.83
N GLY A 107 -11.66 -3.80 -3.25
CA GLY A 107 -10.76 -2.73 -2.79
C GLY A 107 -9.59 -2.44 -3.74
N GLY A 108 -9.76 -2.61 -5.05
CA GLY A 108 -8.76 -2.28 -6.06
C GLY A 108 -8.17 -0.86 -5.95
N LEU A 109 -6.98 -0.68 -6.53
CA LEU A 109 -6.36 0.64 -6.60
C LEU A 109 -7.20 1.55 -7.51
N VAL A 110 -7.70 2.66 -6.98
CA VAL A 110 -8.15 3.79 -7.81
C VAL A 110 -6.97 4.75 -7.96
N VAL A 111 -6.94 5.51 -9.06
CA VAL A 111 -5.87 6.49 -9.33
C VAL A 111 -6.42 7.73 -10.03
N LEU A 112 -5.78 8.89 -9.82
CA LEU A 112 -6.02 10.09 -10.62
C LEU A 112 -4.92 10.22 -11.69
N PRO A 113 -5.21 10.02 -12.99
CA PRO A 113 -4.20 10.12 -14.04
C PRO A 113 -3.59 11.53 -14.13
N GLY A 114 -2.29 11.60 -14.40
CA GLY A 114 -1.56 12.86 -14.61
C GLY A 114 -1.12 13.61 -13.35
N THR A 115 -1.61 13.27 -12.15
CA THR A 115 -1.27 13.99 -10.91
C THR A 115 0.21 13.91 -10.51
N HIS A 116 0.96 12.90 -10.98
CA HIS A 116 2.43 12.81 -10.91
C HIS A 116 3.21 13.99 -11.53
N LYS A 117 2.54 14.91 -12.22
CA LYS A 117 3.12 16.15 -12.76
C LYS A 117 2.82 17.38 -11.89
N SER A 118 1.96 17.24 -10.88
CA SER A 118 1.57 18.32 -9.99
C SER A 118 2.52 18.44 -8.80
N SER A 119 2.44 19.54 -8.07
CA SER A 119 3.19 19.71 -6.82
C SER A 119 2.73 18.70 -5.76
N LEU A 120 3.62 18.35 -4.84
CA LEU A 120 3.21 17.75 -3.57
C LEU A 120 2.16 18.66 -2.90
N LYS A 121 1.10 18.06 -2.37
CA LYS A 121 0.03 18.75 -1.64
C LYS A 121 0.22 18.64 -0.12
N PRO A 122 -0.36 19.57 0.67
CA PRO A 122 -0.62 19.27 2.09
C PRO A 122 -1.55 18.06 2.18
N HIS A 123 -1.36 17.25 3.22
CA HIS A 123 -2.18 16.07 3.49
C HIS A 123 -2.64 16.11 4.94
N ASP A 124 -3.92 15.88 5.14
CA ASP A 124 -4.57 15.72 6.44
C ASP A 124 -5.46 14.47 6.40
N TYR A 125 -5.77 13.90 7.56
CA TYR A 125 -6.74 12.80 7.61
C TYR A 125 -8.16 13.38 7.49
N PRO A 126 -8.98 12.92 6.53
CA PRO A 126 -10.28 13.50 6.28
C PRO A 126 -11.26 13.21 7.42
N GLN A 127 -12.07 14.22 7.76
CA GLN A 127 -13.21 14.09 8.65
C GLN A 127 -14.39 13.53 7.83
N TRP A 128 -14.53 12.21 7.74
CA TRP A 128 -15.60 11.57 6.98
C TRP A 128 -16.84 11.28 7.84
N GLU A 129 -17.98 11.84 7.43
CA GLU A 129 -19.30 11.25 7.75
C GLU A 129 -19.56 10.04 6.84
N VAL A 130 -20.35 9.09 7.34
CA VAL A 130 -20.22 7.66 6.98
C VAL A 130 -21.32 7.22 6.00
N ASP A 131 -21.07 7.19 4.68
CA ASP A 131 -22.04 6.53 3.76
C ASP A 131 -21.50 6.03 2.40
N LEU A 132 -22.15 4.98 1.82
CA LEU A 132 -21.83 4.13 0.62
C LEU A 132 -21.14 2.74 0.84
N PRO A 133 -21.77 1.59 0.50
CA PRO A 133 -21.28 0.25 0.84
C PRO A 133 -20.10 -0.28 0.01
N GLY A 134 -19.39 -1.26 0.56
CA GLY A 134 -18.35 -2.11 -0.05
C GLY A 134 -17.90 -3.18 0.95
N HIS A 135 -17.29 -4.29 0.51
CA HIS A 135 -16.82 -5.40 1.37
C HIS A 135 -15.53 -5.99 0.77
N CYS A 136 -14.45 -6.23 1.54
CA CYS A 136 -13.53 -7.36 1.29
C CYS A 136 -12.30 -7.54 2.19
N ILE A 137 -11.96 -8.82 2.37
CA ILE A 137 -10.62 -9.32 2.70
C ILE A 137 -9.71 -9.06 1.50
N LEU A 138 -8.45 -8.65 1.72
CA LEU A 138 -7.48 -8.56 0.63
C LEU A 138 -5.99 -8.54 1.06
N ILE A 139 -5.24 -9.58 0.72
CA ILE A 139 -3.78 -9.67 0.88
C ILE A 139 -3.06 -9.02 -0.32
N ARG A 140 -2.16 -8.08 -0.06
CA ARG A 140 -1.45 -7.26 -1.06
C ARG A 140 0.03 -7.14 -0.67
N ILE A 141 0.95 -7.17 -1.63
CA ILE A 141 2.33 -6.73 -1.40
C ILE A 141 2.55 -5.38 -2.10
N CYS A 142 2.91 -4.36 -1.34
CA CYS A 142 3.19 -3.01 -1.80
C CYS A 142 4.64 -2.64 -1.45
N HIS A 143 5.49 -2.49 -2.47
CA HIS A 143 6.86 -2.02 -2.28
C HIS A 143 7.04 -0.64 -2.87
N CYS A 144 7.85 0.21 -2.24
CA CYS A 144 8.29 1.47 -2.84
C CYS A 144 9.73 1.31 -3.40
N LEU A 145 9.85 1.32 -4.74
CA LEU A 145 11.02 1.00 -5.58
C LEU A 145 11.15 1.89 -6.88
N ILE A 146 10.99 3.22 -6.80
CA ILE A 146 11.84 4.22 -7.55
C ILE A 146 11.47 4.92 -8.97
N ARG A 147 10.22 5.04 -9.52
CA ARG A 147 9.45 6.28 -10.07
C ARG A 147 7.94 6.19 -10.55
N LYS A 148 6.92 6.62 -9.76
CA LYS A 148 5.74 7.49 -10.13
C LYS A 148 4.62 7.59 -9.07
N GLU A 149 4.29 8.83 -8.69
CA GLU A 149 3.09 9.22 -7.95
C GLU A 149 1.79 9.06 -8.76
N MET A 150 1.18 7.89 -8.76
CA MET A 150 -0.28 7.89 -8.86
C MET A 150 -0.84 8.35 -7.52
N THR A 151 -1.87 9.21 -7.56
CA THR A 151 -2.71 9.49 -6.39
C THR A 151 -3.52 8.23 -6.10
N CYS A 152 -2.88 7.28 -5.41
CA CYS A 152 -3.37 5.93 -5.19
C CYS A 152 -4.40 5.91 -4.05
N PHE A 153 -5.55 5.30 -4.33
CA PHE A 153 -6.54 4.95 -3.32
C PHE A 153 -6.39 3.46 -3.03
N LEU A 154 -6.59 3.03 -1.78
CA LEU A 154 -7.06 1.68 -1.51
C LEU A 154 -8.56 1.83 -1.23
N SER A 155 -9.40 1.47 -2.21
CA SER A 155 -10.86 1.40 -1.99
C SER A 155 -11.20 0.36 -0.94
#